data_AF-A0A3C0WME4-F1
#
_entry.id   AF-A0A3C0WME4-F1
#
_cell.length_a   1.000
_cell.length_b   1.000
_cell.length_c   1.000
_cell.angle_alpha   90.00
_cell.angle_beta   90.00
_cell.angle_gamma   90.00
#
_symmetry.space_group_name_H-M   'P 1'
#
loop_
_entity.id
_entity.type
_entity.pdbx_description
1 polymer ?
#
loop_
_entity_poly.entity_id
_entity_poly.type
_entity_poly.pdbx_seq_one_letter_code
_entity_poly.pdbx_strand_id
1 'polypeptide(L)'
;MSEFQTPTPPADEVTSDDRLWALLSYLLTPLIPIIILLMEAKKNRPFLKAHYMQALVLGVVLAVVGTILAFIPIVGCILPVVWLIVVILYAVKAYRGEYVTIPVITNFVKNQGWA
;
A
#
# COMPACT_ATOMS: atom_id res chain seq x y z
N MET A 1 27.10 21.51 -11.64
CA MET A 1 26.86 20.45 -10.64
C MET A 1 26.10 19.36 -11.37
N SER A 2 26.81 18.35 -11.87
CA SER A 2 26.21 17.24 -12.63
C SER A 2 25.34 16.44 -11.67
N GLU A 3 24.02 16.48 -11.86
CA GLU A 3 23.10 15.64 -11.13
C GLU A 3 23.52 14.19 -11.33
N PHE A 4 23.79 13.49 -10.23
CA PHE A 4 24.01 12.05 -10.25
C PHE A 4 22.66 11.39 -10.54
N GLN A 5 22.24 11.41 -11.81
CA GLN A 5 21.09 10.67 -12.28
C GLN A 5 21.48 9.19 -12.22
N THR A 6 21.10 8.52 -11.12
CA THR A 6 21.13 7.06 -11.11
C THR A 6 20.21 6.58 -12.24
N PRO A 7 20.70 5.70 -13.14
CA PRO A 7 19.86 5.14 -14.18
C PRO A 7 18.62 4.52 -13.52
N THR A 8 17.42 4.90 -13.97
CA THR A 8 16.20 4.28 -13.47
C THR A 8 16.22 2.81 -13.88
N PRO A 9 16.13 1.86 -12.92
CA PRO A 9 16.15 0.44 -13.22
C PRO A 9 15.01 0.05 -14.18
N PRO A 10 15.19 -0.99 -15.02
CA PRO A 10 14.16 -1.49 -15.93
C PRO A 10 12.84 -1.72 -15.19
N ALA A 11 11.71 -1.33 -15.79
CA ALA A 11 10.40 -1.34 -15.13
C ALA A 11 9.99 -2.71 -14.56
N ASP A 12 10.44 -3.80 -15.20
CA ASP A 12 10.11 -5.18 -14.80
C ASP A 12 10.98 -5.67 -13.63
N GLU A 13 12.06 -4.96 -13.30
CA GLU A 13 12.94 -5.29 -12.17
C GLU A 13 12.38 -4.69 -10.87
N VAL A 14 12.12 -5.56 -9.89
CA VAL A 14 11.72 -5.18 -8.54
C VAL A 14 12.97 -4.87 -7.70
N THR A 15 13.12 -3.61 -7.33
CA THR A 15 14.30 -3.13 -6.60
C THR A 15 14.10 -3.12 -5.09
N SER A 16 15.18 -2.94 -4.33
CA SER A 16 15.11 -2.74 -2.88
C SER A 16 14.31 -1.49 -2.50
N ASP A 17 14.40 -0.43 -3.30
CA ASP A 17 13.63 0.80 -3.11
C ASP A 17 12.13 0.53 -3.31
N ASP A 18 11.72 -0.22 -4.34
CA ASP A 18 10.30 -0.57 -4.54
C ASP A 18 9.74 -1.38 -3.37
N ARG A 19 10.52 -2.33 -2.85
CA ARG A 19 10.12 -3.14 -1.69
C ARG A 19 9.95 -2.27 -0.44
N LEU A 20 10.83 -1.28 -0.24
CA LEU A 20 10.70 -0.33 0.86
C LEU A 20 9.44 0.53 0.71
N TRP A 21 9.20 1.11 -0.46
CA TRP A 21 8.03 1.96 -0.71
C TRP A 21 6.71 1.18 -0.67
N ALA A 22 6.70 -0.08 -1.10
CA ALA A 22 5.54 -0.96 -0.96
C ALA A 22 5.27 -1.30 0.51
N LEU A 23 6.29 -1.59 1.32
CA LEU A 23 6.15 -1.77 2.78
C LEU A 23 5.55 -0.53 3.44
N LEU A 24 6.10 0.65 3.12
CA LEU A 24 5.65 1.92 3.71
C LEU A 24 4.22 2.24 3.30
N SER A 25 3.81 1.86 2.08
CA SER A 25 2.45 2.03 1.59
C SER A 25 1.42 1.36 2.49
N TYR A 26 1.74 0.18 3.03
CA TYR A 26 0.87 -0.51 3.98
C TYR A 26 0.94 0.11 5.37
N LEU A 27 2.14 0.27 5.93
CA LEU A 27 2.30 0.72 7.33
C LEU A 27 1.73 2.11 7.58
N LEU A 28 1.84 3.00 6.59
CA LEU A 28 1.47 4.41 6.71
C LEU A 28 0.37 4.79 5.71
N THR A 29 -0.52 3.84 5.39
CA THR A 29 -1.73 4.15 4.62
C THR A 29 -2.64 5.12 5.40
N PRO A 30 -3.25 6.13 4.76
CA PRO A 30 -3.25 6.45 3.33
C PRO A 30 -2.14 7.41 2.90
N LEU A 31 -1.31 7.91 3.82
CA LEU A 31 -0.32 8.96 3.55
C LEU A 31 0.70 8.55 2.49
N ILE A 32 1.39 7.42 2.66
CA ILE A 32 2.43 6.98 1.72
C ILE A 32 1.86 6.66 0.33
N PRO A 33 0.73 5.93 0.20
CA PRO A 33 0.11 5.74 -1.11
C PRO A 33 -0.23 7.03 -1.85
N ILE A 34 -0.72 8.06 -1.14
CA ILE A 34 -0.99 9.38 -1.73
C ILE A 34 0.30 10.04 -2.20
N ILE A 35 1.39 9.96 -1.42
CA ILE A 35 2.70 10.47 -1.82
C ILE A 35 3.18 9.77 -3.09
N ILE A 36 3.09 8.44 -3.16
CA ILE A 36 3.48 7.68 -4.36
C ILE A 36 2.65 8.12 -5.57
N LEU A 37 1.34 8.32 -5.42
CA LEU A 37 0.45 8.83 -6.48
C LEU A 37 0.94 10.12 -7.14
N LEU A 38 1.57 10.99 -6.34
CA LEU A 38 2.11 12.28 -6.78
C LEU A 38 3.57 12.19 -7.29
N MET A 39 4.23 11.04 -7.16
CA MET A 39 5.61 10.82 -7.59
C MET A 39 5.69 10.11 -8.94
N GLU A 40 5.99 10.85 -10.01
CA GLU A 40 6.13 10.30 -11.38
C GLU A 40 7.15 9.15 -11.47
N ALA A 41 8.27 9.27 -10.73
CA ALA A 41 9.33 8.27 -10.69
C ALA A 41 8.90 6.93 -10.07
N LYS A 42 7.78 6.90 -9.32
CA LYS A 42 7.36 5.74 -8.53
C LYS A 42 5.99 5.20 -8.93
N LYS A 43 5.01 6.08 -9.20
CA LYS A 43 3.61 5.68 -9.45
C LYS A 43 3.43 4.73 -10.63
N ASN A 44 4.35 4.79 -11.60
CA ASN A 44 4.32 4.00 -12.83
C ASN A 44 5.10 2.68 -12.73
N ARG A 45 5.82 2.42 -11.63
CA ARG A 45 6.55 1.15 -11.47
C ARG A 45 5.53 0.02 -11.22
N PRO A 46 5.53 -1.06 -12.02
CA PRO A 46 4.52 -2.13 -11.94
C PRO A 46 4.34 -2.72 -10.54
N PHE A 47 5.45 -3.00 -9.85
CA PHE A 47 5.41 -3.54 -8.49
C PHE A 47 4.77 -2.57 -7.50
N LEU A 48 5.12 -1.28 -7.56
CA LEU A 48 4.51 -0.28 -6.69
C LEU A 48 3.03 -0.08 -7.01
N LYS A 49 2.67 0.01 -8.30
CA LYS A 49 1.28 0.16 -8.76
C LYS A 49 0.38 -0.94 -8.21
N ALA A 50 0.89 -2.18 -8.17
CA ALA A 50 0.17 -3.30 -7.58
C ALA A 50 -0.06 -3.16 -6.06
N HIS A 51 0.75 -2.41 -5.32
CA HIS A 51 0.67 -2.32 -3.86
C HIS A 51 0.04 -1.01 -3.36
N TYR A 52 0.47 0.15 -3.87
CA TYR A 52 0.05 1.42 -3.27
C TYR A 52 -1.45 1.68 -3.47
N MET A 53 -2.04 1.28 -4.59
CA MET A 53 -3.48 1.49 -4.83
C MET A 53 -4.34 0.63 -3.91
N GLN A 54 -4.00 -0.66 -3.73
CA GLN A 54 -4.72 -1.51 -2.78
C GLN A 54 -4.48 -1.10 -1.33
N ALA A 55 -3.28 -0.59 -1.00
CA ALA A 55 -3.01 -0.03 0.32
C ALA A 55 -3.81 1.24 0.57
N LEU A 56 -3.97 2.12 -0.43
CA LEU A 56 -4.80 3.33 -0.34
C LEU A 56 -6.27 2.97 -0.07
N VAL A 57 -6.83 2.07 -0.88
CA VAL A 57 -8.22 1.60 -0.71
C VAL A 57 -8.39 0.92 0.65
N LEU A 58 -7.44 0.10 1.08
CA LEU A 58 -7.42 -0.47 2.42
C LEU A 58 -7.52 0.64 3.46
N GLY A 59 -6.64 1.64 3.45
CA GLY A 59 -6.65 2.75 4.40
C GLY A 59 -7.98 3.51 4.46
N VAL A 60 -8.62 3.75 3.31
CA VAL A 60 -9.95 4.38 3.24
C VAL A 60 -11.03 3.49 3.84
N VAL A 61 -11.07 2.21 3.48
CA VAL A 61 -12.01 1.23 4.06
C VAL A 61 -11.82 1.15 5.57
N LEU A 62 -10.56 1.12 6.02
CA LEU A 62 -10.22 1.09 7.42
C LEU A 62 -10.78 2.35 8.13
N ALA A 63 -10.51 3.55 7.62
CA ALA A 63 -11.03 4.78 8.20
C ALA A 63 -12.58 4.78 8.31
N VAL A 64 -13.27 4.42 7.23
CA VAL A 64 -14.75 4.43 7.18
C VAL A 64 -15.34 3.40 8.15
N VAL A 65 -14.89 2.15 8.09
CA VAL A 65 -15.39 1.08 8.97
C VAL A 65 -15.05 1.38 10.43
N GLY A 66 -13.86 1.93 10.69
CA GLY A 66 -13.44 2.36 12.02
C GLY A 66 -14.35 3.44 12.59
N THR A 67 -14.69 4.47 11.81
CA THR A 67 -15.62 5.53 12.25
C THR A 67 -17.03 5.00 12.52
N ILE A 68 -17.55 4.11 11.67
CA ILE A 68 -18.89 3.53 11.86
C ILE A 68 -18.94 2.63 13.10
N LEU A 69 -17.90 1.83 13.33
CA LEU A 69 -17.88 0.87 14.44
C LEU A 69 -17.39 1.47 15.77
N ALA A 70 -16.83 2.69 15.75
CA ALA A 70 -16.42 3.41 16.95
C ALA A 70 -17.58 3.68 17.93
N PHE A 71 -18.83 3.70 17.46
CA PHE A 71 -20.01 3.85 18.31
C PHE A 71 -20.31 2.61 19.17
N ILE A 72 -19.63 1.48 18.94
CA ILE A 72 -19.79 0.22 19.69
C ILE A 72 -18.52 0.00 20.56
N PRO A 73 -18.59 0.15 21.90
CA PRO A 73 -17.41 0.20 22.78
C PRO A 73 -16.48 -1.01 22.69
N ILE A 74 -17.05 -2.23 22.63
CA ILE A 74 -16.29 -3.49 22.60
C ILE A 74 -15.53 -3.64 21.28
N VAL A 75 -16.17 -3.23 20.19
CA VAL A 75 -15.64 -3.38 18.82
C VAL A 75 -14.51 -2.38 18.57
N GLY A 76 -14.59 -1.19 19.18
CA GLY A 76 -13.54 -0.16 19.12
C GLY A 76 -12.19 -0.59 19.72
N CYS A 77 -12.16 -1.55 20.65
CA CYS A 77 -10.90 -2.01 21.26
C CYS A 77 -10.20 -3.13 20.47
N ILE A 78 -10.97 -4.06 19.87
CA ILE A 78 -10.42 -5.25 19.22
C ILE A 78 -10.03 -4.97 17.77
N LEU A 79 -10.84 -4.19 17.04
CA LEU A 79 -10.61 -3.91 15.62
C LEU A 79 -9.22 -3.32 15.34
N PRO A 80 -8.75 -2.27 16.05
CA PRO A 80 -7.46 -1.67 15.74
C PRO A 80 -6.29 -2.66 15.85
N VAL A 81 -6.36 -3.61 16.79
CA VAL A 81 -5.33 -4.64 17.00
C VAL A 81 -5.31 -5.63 15.83
N VAL A 82 -6.47 -6.16 15.45
CA VAL A 82 -6.59 -7.08 14.30
C VAL A 82 -6.07 -6.40 13.03
N TRP A 83 -6.38 -5.12 12.87
CA TRP A 83 -6.03 -4.36 11.68
C TRP A 83 -4.54 -4.08 11.62
N LEU A 84 -3.94 -3.72 12.75
CA LEU A 84 -2.49 -3.54 12.85
C LEU A 84 -1.75 -4.82 12.45
N ILE A 85 -2.22 -5.98 12.91
CA ILE A 85 -1.64 -7.28 12.52
C ILE A 85 -1.76 -7.48 11.01
N VAL A 86 -2.94 -7.26 10.42
CA VAL A 86 -3.17 -7.43 8.98
C VAL A 86 -2.27 -6.51 8.15
N VAL A 87 -2.16 -5.24 8.53
CA VAL A 87 -1.31 -4.26 7.83
C VAL A 87 0.17 -4.66 7.92
N ILE A 88 0.65 -5.08 9.10
CA ILE A 88 2.03 -5.55 9.26
C ILE A 88 2.30 -6.79 8.40
N LEU A 89 1.36 -7.75 8.35
CA LEU A 89 1.50 -8.95 7.52
C LEU A 89 1.66 -8.60 6.03
N TYR A 90 0.86 -7.66 5.51
CA TYR A 90 0.97 -7.21 4.12
C TYR A 90 2.24 -6.39 3.87
N ALA A 91 2.63 -5.54 4.81
CA ALA A 91 3.86 -4.76 4.74
C ALA A 91 5.09 -5.67 4.64
N VAL A 92 5.16 -6.73 5.46
CA VAL A 92 6.26 -7.70 5.44
C VAL A 92 6.29 -8.49 4.14
N LYS A 93 5.14 -8.94 3.63
CA LYS A 93 5.06 -9.64 2.32
C LYS A 93 5.55 -8.74 1.18
N ALA A 94 5.09 -7.50 1.13
CA ALA A 94 5.53 -6.53 0.15
C ALA A 94 7.05 -6.26 0.24
N TYR A 95 7.60 -6.19 1.45
CA TYR A 95 9.04 -6.02 1.65
C TYR A 95 9.88 -7.21 1.16
N ARG A 96 9.32 -8.42 1.16
CA ARG A 96 9.95 -9.62 0.58
C ARG A 96 9.92 -9.63 -0.95
N GLY A 97 9.26 -8.65 -1.58
CA GLY A 97 9.07 -8.61 -3.03
C GLY A 97 7.91 -9.48 -3.52
N GLU A 98 7.04 -9.96 -2.62
CA GLU A 98 5.87 -10.75 -2.98
C GLU A 98 4.69 -9.83 -3.34
N TYR A 99 3.92 -10.20 -4.36
CA TYR A 99 2.67 -9.52 -4.67
C TYR A 99 1.59 -9.87 -3.65
N VAL A 100 1.14 -8.86 -2.91
CA VAL A 100 0.07 -9.02 -1.94
C VAL A 100 -1.29 -9.10 -2.63
N THR A 101 -2.10 -10.08 -2.23
CA THR A 101 -3.52 -10.16 -2.60
C THR A 101 -4.37 -10.00 -1.34
N ILE A 102 -5.09 -8.88 -1.29
CA ILE A 102 -6.11 -8.58 -0.29
C ILE A 102 -7.47 -9.01 -0.87
N PRO A 103 -8.18 -9.95 -0.22
CA PRO A 103 -9.50 -10.37 -0.65
C PRO A 103 -10.42 -9.16 -0.86
N VAL A 104 -11.22 -9.18 -1.93
CA VAL A 104 -12.10 -8.08 -2.37
C VAL A 104 -11.34 -6.85 -2.88
N ILE A 105 -10.40 -6.30 -2.12
CA ILE A 105 -9.71 -5.04 -2.45
C ILE A 105 -8.82 -5.17 -3.69
N THR A 106 -8.01 -6.23 -3.80
CA THR A 106 -7.13 -6.39 -4.97
C THR A 106 -7.93 -6.54 -6.26
N ASN A 107 -9.04 -7.29 -6.23
CA ASN A 107 -9.91 -7.44 -7.39
C ASN A 107 -10.63 -6.13 -7.73
N PHE A 108 -11.09 -5.39 -6.72
CA PHE A 108 -11.67 -4.06 -6.92
C PHE A 108 -10.68 -3.12 -7.64
N VAL A 109 -9.45 -3.00 -7.13
CA VAL A 109 -8.41 -2.14 -7.71
C VAL A 109 -8.08 -2.52 -9.16
N LYS A 110 -7.93 -3.83 -9.43
CA LYS A 110 -7.68 -4.35 -10.78
C LYS A 110 -8.84 -4.06 -11.73
N ASN A 111 -10.08 -4.25 -11.29
CA ASN A 111 -11.26 -3.98 -12.11
C ASN A 111 -11.43 -2.50 -12.46
N GLN A 112 -10.90 -1.59 -11.63
CA GLN A 112 -10.87 -0.15 -11.92
C GLN A 112 -9.69 0.26 -12.84
N GLY A 113 -8.79 -0.66 -13.21
CA GLY A 113 -7.58 -0.37 -13.99
C GLY A 113 -6.50 0.38 -13.21
N TRP A 114 -6.62 0.43 -11.88
CA TRP A 114 -5.67 1.14 -11.01
C TRP A 114 -4.39 0.32 -10.74
N ALA A 115 -4.46 -1.00 -10.90
CA ALA A 115 -3.34 -1.93 -10.84
C ALA A 115 -3.37 -2.89 -12.02
#